data_AF-F4F0A3-F1
#
_entry.id   AF-F4F0A3-F1
#
_cell.length_a   1.000
_cell.length_b   1.000
_cell.length_c   1.000
_cell.angle_alpha   90.00
_cell.angle_beta   90.00
_cell.angle_gamma   90.00
#
_symmetry.space_group_name_H-M   'P 1'
#
loop_
_entity.id
_entity.type
_entity.pdbx_description
1 polymer ?
#
loop_
_entity_poly.entity_id
_entity_poly.type
_entity_poly.pdbx_seq_one_letter_code
_entity_poly.pdbx_strand_id
1 'polypeptide(L)'
;MWQDNIGVWRIHLRNDISAKYTRADLINFCKDENLIGVGWQNITTKKDSEASIKEQSVTDNGEYDMAGFKAVNTMRKMKVNDLIWTRWDGVYYLCRITSEWTKRKPKQKHSDLDISNYVNVIWLRIGTEGKVPGKVISCFRPTSSAQAIRGMENISKYLWNEYSKEQFYKVDKSFELWSLLSSEEVEEIVLLWLQMEKGCYVFTSTVKNSTPLYECTLVNKSGIRVFPQVKKEDTLDARDYMAAINDNETNQVYLFTTSEKYKENGCPNIHYVKKQDIENFIRKNRALLPTITQKWIELSTFSQLED
;
A
#
# COMPACT_ATOMS: atom_id res chain seq x y z
N MET A 1 -22.61 -19.44 10.07
CA MET A 1 -22.39 -18.17 10.78
C MET A 1 -21.30 -17.45 10.00
N TRP A 2 -21.62 -16.34 9.34
CA TRP A 2 -20.66 -15.62 8.51
C TRP A 2 -19.53 -15.10 9.40
N GLN A 3 -18.26 -15.36 9.04
CA GLN A 3 -17.13 -14.68 9.69
C GLN A 3 -17.09 -13.25 9.13
N ASP A 4 -17.85 -12.36 9.76
CA ASP A 4 -18.00 -10.98 9.28
C ASP A 4 -16.73 -10.14 9.46
N ASN A 5 -15.83 -10.56 10.35
CA ASN A 5 -14.56 -9.88 10.59
C ASN A 5 -13.39 -10.76 10.09
N ILE A 6 -12.70 -10.30 9.05
CA ILE A 6 -11.50 -10.95 8.52
C ILE A 6 -10.31 -10.01 8.70
N GLY A 7 -9.12 -10.57 8.87
CA GLY A 7 -7.87 -9.85 8.71
C GLY A 7 -7.50 -9.69 7.23
N VAL A 8 -6.89 -8.55 6.90
CA VAL A 8 -6.13 -8.38 5.66
C VAL A 8 -4.66 -8.24 5.98
N TRP A 9 -3.84 -8.98 5.26
CA TRP A 9 -2.42 -9.12 5.50
C TRP A 9 -1.61 -8.88 4.23
N ARG A 10 -0.32 -8.61 4.37
CA ARG A 10 0.67 -8.60 3.29
C ARG A 10 1.74 -9.61 3.61
N ILE A 11 2.12 -10.44 2.63
CA ILE A 11 3.32 -11.27 2.67
C ILE A 11 4.21 -10.96 1.46
N HIS A 12 5.48 -10.67 1.72
CA HIS A 12 6.52 -10.62 0.70
C HIS A 12 7.08 -12.01 0.42
N LEU A 13 7.07 -12.41 -0.84
CA LEU A 13 7.76 -13.61 -1.32
C LEU A 13 9.20 -13.27 -1.68
N ARG A 14 9.94 -12.66 -0.73
CA ARG A 14 11.35 -12.20 -0.83
C ARG A 14 12.33 -13.12 -0.10
N ASN A 15 12.04 -14.40 -0.08
CA ASN A 15 12.74 -15.42 0.69
C ASN A 15 14.16 -15.67 0.14
N ASP A 16 15.08 -16.00 1.04
CA ASP A 16 16.48 -16.30 0.72
C ASP A 16 16.57 -17.75 0.24
N ILE A 17 16.20 -17.95 -1.03
CA ILE A 17 16.19 -19.26 -1.68
C ILE A 17 17.60 -19.83 -1.78
N SER A 18 17.74 -21.14 -1.59
CA SER A 18 19.02 -21.80 -1.78
C SER A 18 19.50 -21.67 -3.23
N ALA A 19 20.81 -21.68 -3.46
CA ALA A 19 21.43 -21.48 -4.78
C ALA A 19 21.01 -22.48 -5.87
N LYS A 20 20.29 -23.55 -5.50
CA LYS A 20 19.74 -24.55 -6.40
C LYS A 20 18.44 -24.12 -7.09
N TYR A 21 17.74 -23.12 -6.53
CA TYR A 21 16.43 -22.70 -7.00
C TYR A 21 16.44 -21.24 -7.43
N THR A 22 15.55 -20.94 -8.36
CA THR A 22 15.22 -19.59 -8.76
C THR A 22 14.00 -19.10 -8.00
N ARG A 23 13.76 -17.80 -8.09
CA ARG A 23 12.58 -17.22 -7.48
C ARG A 23 11.29 -17.61 -8.17
N ALA A 24 11.35 -17.93 -9.46
CA ALA A 24 10.24 -18.53 -10.17
C ALA A 24 9.87 -19.89 -9.55
N ASP A 25 10.86 -20.70 -9.15
CA ASP A 25 10.62 -22.01 -8.51
C ASP A 25 9.87 -21.87 -7.18
N LEU A 26 10.24 -20.87 -6.35
CA LEU A 26 9.50 -20.55 -5.12
C LEU A 26 8.04 -20.22 -5.43
N ILE A 27 7.78 -19.33 -6.39
CA ILE A 27 6.42 -18.89 -6.70
C ILE A 27 5.58 -20.03 -7.29
N ASN A 28 6.16 -20.83 -8.17
CA ASN A 28 5.49 -22.00 -8.74
C ASN A 28 5.16 -23.00 -7.63
N PHE A 29 6.11 -23.30 -6.75
CA PHE A 29 5.88 -24.17 -5.59
C PHE A 29 4.74 -23.65 -4.69
N CYS A 30 4.73 -22.36 -4.36
CA CYS A 30 3.67 -21.76 -3.56
C CYS A 30 2.28 -21.89 -4.19
N LYS A 31 2.20 -21.74 -5.51
CA LYS A 31 0.93 -21.87 -6.25
C LYS A 31 0.49 -23.33 -6.34
N ASP A 32 1.39 -24.23 -6.71
CA ASP A 32 1.12 -25.66 -6.87
C ASP A 32 0.68 -26.31 -5.55
N GLU A 33 1.36 -25.97 -4.45
CA GLU A 33 1.04 -26.49 -3.11
C GLU A 33 -0.03 -25.67 -2.36
N ASN A 34 -0.60 -24.64 -3.00
CA ASN A 34 -1.64 -23.79 -2.42
C ASN A 34 -1.21 -23.25 -1.04
N LEU A 35 -0.04 -22.61 -0.98
CA LEU A 35 0.52 -22.05 0.25
C LEU A 35 1.20 -20.71 0.02
N ILE A 36 1.33 -19.94 1.11
CA ILE A 36 2.14 -18.72 1.14
C ILE A 36 2.77 -18.58 2.52
N GLY A 37 3.99 -18.07 2.58
CA GLY A 37 4.73 -18.06 3.82
C GLY A 37 6.06 -17.33 3.76
N VAL A 38 6.79 -17.49 4.86
CA VAL A 38 8.08 -16.89 5.14
C VAL A 38 9.07 -17.97 5.64
N GLY A 39 10.34 -17.58 5.73
CA GLY A 39 11.45 -18.41 6.21
C GLY A 39 11.42 -18.75 7.70
N TRP A 40 12.60 -18.73 8.32
CA TRP A 40 12.84 -19.01 9.75
C TRP A 40 12.52 -20.44 10.16
N GLN A 41 13.19 -21.39 9.51
CA GLN A 41 13.05 -22.83 9.76
C GLN A 41 13.39 -23.28 11.20
N ASN A 42 14.18 -22.49 11.93
CA ASN A 42 14.45 -22.64 13.36
C ASN A 42 13.18 -22.49 14.23
N ILE A 43 12.19 -21.71 13.78
CA ILE A 43 10.91 -21.55 14.47
C ILE A 43 9.98 -22.72 14.10
N THR A 44 10.08 -23.80 14.88
CA THR A 44 9.39 -25.08 14.67
C THR A 44 8.11 -25.23 15.47
N THR A 45 7.86 -24.38 16.47
CA THR A 45 6.69 -24.47 17.35
C THR A 45 5.38 -24.41 16.58
N LYS A 46 4.43 -25.24 16.97
CA LYS A 46 3.05 -25.25 16.46
C LYS A 46 2.04 -24.71 17.46
N LYS A 47 2.52 -24.20 18.61
CA LYS A 47 1.67 -23.59 19.63
C LYS A 47 1.19 -22.23 19.12
N ASP A 48 -0.09 -21.92 19.29
CA ASP A 48 -0.61 -20.56 19.12
C ASP A 48 -0.18 -19.70 20.33
N SER A 49 1.12 -19.42 20.42
CA SER A 49 1.74 -18.71 21.55
C SER A 49 2.86 -17.78 21.07
N GLU A 50 2.72 -16.50 21.38
CA GLU A 50 3.75 -15.49 21.12
C GLU A 50 5.04 -15.81 21.89
N ALA A 51 4.93 -16.27 23.14
CA ALA A 51 6.08 -16.62 23.97
C ALA A 51 6.89 -17.76 23.34
N SER A 52 6.22 -18.79 22.81
CA SER A 52 6.91 -19.92 22.16
C SER A 52 7.60 -19.53 20.85
N ILE A 53 7.04 -18.58 20.10
CA ILE A 53 7.71 -18.04 18.90
C ILE A 53 8.93 -17.23 19.33
N LYS A 54 8.77 -16.37 20.35
CA LYS A 54 9.85 -15.52 20.87
C LYS A 54 11.05 -16.33 21.35
N GLU A 55 10.80 -17.43 22.08
CA GLU A 55 11.84 -18.34 22.56
C GLU A 55 12.67 -18.97 21.43
N GLN A 56 12.04 -19.28 20.28
CA GLN A 56 12.70 -19.90 19.14
C GLN A 56 13.24 -18.90 18.12
N SER A 57 13.00 -17.60 18.31
CA SER A 57 13.44 -16.54 17.39
C SER A 57 14.88 -16.16 17.70
N VAL A 58 15.81 -17.07 17.40
CA VAL A 58 17.25 -16.89 17.60
C VAL A 58 18.02 -17.18 16.32
N THR A 59 19.05 -16.39 16.02
CA THR A 59 19.96 -16.61 14.89
C THR A 59 20.90 -17.79 15.17
N ASP A 60 21.63 -18.24 14.15
CA ASP A 60 22.63 -19.31 14.31
C ASP A 60 23.75 -18.94 15.32
N ASN A 61 23.98 -17.64 15.53
CA ASN A 61 24.93 -17.13 16.52
C ASN A 61 24.32 -17.00 17.94
N GLY A 62 23.06 -17.40 18.13
CA GLY A 62 22.35 -17.32 19.41
C GLY A 62 21.78 -15.95 19.74
N GLU A 63 21.80 -14.99 18.80
CA GLU A 63 21.24 -13.65 19.02
C GLU A 63 19.74 -13.62 18.76
N TYR A 64 19.01 -12.71 19.41
CA TYR A 64 17.56 -12.61 19.21
C TYR A 64 17.20 -12.08 17.81
N ASP A 65 16.47 -12.88 17.04
CA ASP A 65 16.00 -12.52 15.70
C ASP A 65 14.64 -11.82 15.76
N MET A 66 14.68 -10.49 15.87
CA MET A 66 13.48 -9.65 15.87
C MET A 66 12.68 -9.73 14.55
N ALA A 67 13.35 -9.93 13.42
CA ALA A 67 12.69 -9.98 12.12
C ALA A 67 11.88 -11.28 11.98
N GLY A 68 12.50 -12.41 12.34
CA GLY A 68 11.84 -13.72 12.39
C GLY A 68 10.68 -13.76 13.36
N PHE A 69 10.89 -13.24 14.58
CA PHE A 69 9.82 -13.11 15.56
C PHE A 69 8.61 -12.35 14.99
N LYS A 70 8.84 -11.16 14.41
CA LYS A 70 7.75 -10.32 13.87
C LYS A 70 7.04 -11.01 12.71
N ALA A 71 7.77 -11.61 11.78
CA ALA A 71 7.21 -12.28 10.61
C ALA A 71 6.34 -13.47 11.03
N VAL A 72 6.87 -14.39 11.84
CA VAL A 72 6.16 -15.61 12.25
C VAL A 72 5.04 -15.32 13.25
N ASN A 73 5.21 -14.37 14.18
CA ASN A 73 4.12 -13.96 15.07
C ASN A 73 2.99 -13.26 14.30
N THR A 74 3.27 -12.61 13.17
CA THR A 74 2.22 -12.08 12.28
C THR A 74 1.47 -13.22 11.60
N MET A 75 2.17 -14.21 11.05
CA MET A 75 1.57 -15.42 10.45
C MET A 75 0.67 -16.17 11.42
N ARG A 76 1.10 -16.31 12.69
CA ARG A 76 0.30 -16.95 13.75
C ARG A 76 -1.08 -16.33 13.93
N LYS A 77 -1.19 -15.00 13.76
CA LYS A 77 -2.43 -14.25 13.98
C LYS A 77 -3.42 -14.42 12.83
N MET A 78 -2.98 -14.89 11.67
CA MET A 78 -3.84 -15.08 10.51
C MET A 78 -4.77 -16.27 10.70
N LYS A 79 -6.04 -16.10 10.35
CA LYS A 79 -7.11 -17.09 10.52
C LYS A 79 -7.68 -17.54 9.18
N VAL A 80 -8.35 -18.69 9.18
CA VAL A 80 -9.07 -19.18 7.99
C VAL A 80 -10.04 -18.09 7.50
N ASN A 81 -10.11 -17.92 6.19
CA ASN A 81 -10.86 -16.86 5.48
C ASN A 81 -10.31 -15.44 5.59
N ASP A 82 -9.17 -15.21 6.26
CA ASP A 82 -8.42 -13.97 6.07
C ASP A 82 -7.89 -13.87 4.63
N LEU A 83 -7.57 -12.64 4.23
CA LEU A 83 -7.02 -12.34 2.92
C LEU A 83 -5.56 -11.87 3.02
N ILE A 84 -4.71 -12.37 2.13
CA ILE A 84 -3.30 -12.01 2.05
C ILE A 84 -3.03 -11.41 0.68
N TRP A 85 -2.60 -10.16 0.65
CA TRP A 85 -2.00 -9.56 -0.52
C TRP A 85 -0.56 -10.03 -0.67
N THR A 86 -0.19 -10.43 -1.89
CA THR A 86 1.19 -10.65 -2.27
C THR A 86 1.48 -10.12 -3.66
N ARG A 87 2.76 -9.96 -3.99
CA ARG A 87 3.22 -9.39 -5.26
C ARG A 87 4.40 -10.17 -5.80
N TRP A 88 4.31 -10.52 -7.07
CA TRP A 88 5.39 -11.12 -7.83
C TRP A 88 5.49 -10.45 -9.20
N ASP A 89 6.68 -9.96 -9.53
CA ASP A 89 7.00 -9.38 -10.84
C ASP A 89 5.97 -8.35 -11.34
N GLY A 90 5.67 -7.36 -10.50
CA GLY A 90 4.66 -6.32 -10.79
C GLY A 90 3.20 -6.79 -10.76
N VAL A 91 2.94 -8.08 -10.58
CA VAL A 91 1.59 -8.67 -10.51
C VAL A 91 1.19 -8.94 -9.06
N TYR A 92 0.03 -8.43 -8.68
CA TYR A 92 -0.59 -8.63 -7.39
C TYR A 92 -1.56 -9.81 -7.40
N TYR A 93 -1.54 -10.53 -6.29
CA TYR A 93 -2.42 -11.64 -5.99
C TYR A 93 -3.08 -11.39 -4.64
N LEU A 94 -4.31 -11.85 -4.53
CA LEU A 94 -5.08 -11.88 -3.30
C LEU A 94 -5.30 -13.34 -2.95
N CYS A 95 -4.86 -13.76 -1.78
CA CYS A 95 -4.89 -15.16 -1.36
C CYS A 95 -5.84 -15.33 -0.17
N ARG A 96 -6.77 -16.27 -0.24
CA ARG A 96 -7.69 -16.58 0.88
C ARG A 96 -7.18 -17.76 1.69
N ILE A 97 -7.06 -17.61 3.01
CA ILE A 97 -6.53 -18.65 3.89
C ILE A 97 -7.51 -19.81 4.03
N THR A 98 -7.02 -21.03 3.85
CA THR A 98 -7.75 -22.30 4.00
C THR A 98 -7.29 -23.12 5.20
N SER A 99 -6.05 -22.91 5.68
CA SER A 99 -5.54 -23.56 6.89
C SER A 99 -4.61 -22.64 7.68
N GLU A 100 -4.76 -22.66 9.00
CA GLU A 100 -3.97 -21.90 9.95
C GLU A 100 -2.50 -22.34 10.01
N TRP A 101 -1.62 -21.42 10.39
CA TRP A 101 -0.16 -21.62 10.47
C TRP A 101 0.26 -22.76 11.41
N THR A 102 -0.48 -23.01 12.48
CA THR A 102 -0.20 -24.10 13.45
C THR A 102 -0.31 -25.49 12.84
N LYS A 103 -1.06 -25.64 11.73
CA LYS A 103 -1.28 -26.92 11.04
C LYS A 103 -0.20 -27.27 10.02
N ARG A 104 0.80 -26.41 9.83
CA ARG A 104 1.89 -26.60 8.86
C ARG A 104 2.67 -27.90 9.09
N LYS A 105 3.16 -28.48 8.00
CA LYS A 105 3.98 -29.69 7.96
C LYS A 105 5.17 -29.46 7.02
N PRO A 106 6.13 -28.59 7.39
CA PRO A 106 7.27 -28.27 6.54
C PRO A 106 8.06 -29.54 6.22
N LYS A 107 8.53 -29.62 4.98
CA LYS A 107 9.39 -30.68 4.44
C LYS A 107 10.70 -30.05 3.93
N GLN A 108 11.68 -30.86 3.56
CA GLN A 108 12.96 -30.37 3.04
C GLN A 108 12.82 -29.31 1.93
N LYS A 109 11.92 -29.52 0.96
CA LYS A 109 11.66 -28.55 -0.12
C LYS A 109 11.18 -27.18 0.40
N HIS A 110 10.49 -27.13 1.54
CA HIS A 110 10.09 -25.85 2.16
C HIS A 110 11.30 -25.13 2.75
N SER A 111 12.20 -25.87 3.39
CA SER A 111 13.48 -25.33 3.88
C SER A 111 14.36 -24.83 2.74
N ASP A 112 14.48 -25.60 1.64
CA ASP A 112 15.33 -25.22 0.50
C ASP A 112 14.85 -23.94 -0.23
N LEU A 113 13.55 -23.65 -0.14
CA LEU A 113 12.88 -22.48 -0.69
C LEU A 113 12.62 -21.39 0.37
N ASP A 114 13.15 -21.58 1.59
CA ASP A 114 13.00 -20.66 2.72
C ASP A 114 11.53 -20.28 3.02
N ILE A 115 10.64 -21.27 3.07
CA ILE A 115 9.18 -21.10 3.31
C ILE A 115 8.63 -22.06 4.39
N SER A 116 9.44 -22.36 5.40
CA SER A 116 9.08 -23.30 6.48
C SER A 116 7.94 -22.82 7.37
N ASN A 117 7.62 -21.53 7.37
CA ASN A 117 6.48 -20.94 8.07
C ASN A 117 5.43 -20.44 7.09
N TYR A 118 4.41 -21.26 6.84
CA TYR A 118 3.38 -20.98 5.83
C TYR A 118 1.96 -21.21 6.36
N VAL A 119 1.00 -20.66 5.62
CA VAL A 119 -0.42 -21.00 5.67
C VAL A 119 -0.85 -21.56 4.32
N ASN A 120 -1.91 -22.39 4.30
CA ASN A 120 -2.50 -22.81 3.03
C ASN A 120 -3.52 -21.77 2.55
N VAL A 121 -3.59 -21.56 1.24
CA VAL A 121 -4.39 -20.52 0.61
C VAL A 121 -4.98 -20.95 -0.73
N ILE A 122 -6.04 -20.27 -1.16
CA ILE A 122 -6.47 -20.23 -2.56
C ILE A 122 -5.93 -18.94 -3.18
N TRP A 123 -5.29 -19.07 -4.34
CA TRP A 123 -4.69 -17.95 -5.07
C TRP A 123 -5.69 -17.29 -6.02
N LEU A 124 -5.77 -15.95 -6.00
CA LEU A 124 -6.53 -15.17 -6.97
C LEU A 124 -5.63 -14.10 -7.60
N ARG A 125 -5.53 -14.10 -8.93
CA ARG A 125 -4.76 -13.10 -9.67
C ARG A 125 -5.59 -11.83 -9.83
N ILE A 126 -5.06 -10.69 -9.37
CA ILE A 126 -5.72 -9.38 -9.51
C ILE A 126 -5.17 -8.65 -10.74
N GLY A 127 -3.86 -8.44 -10.82
CA GLY A 127 -3.21 -7.77 -11.94
C GLY A 127 -2.12 -6.80 -11.50
N THR A 128 -1.86 -5.77 -12.30
CA THR A 128 -0.85 -4.75 -12.01
C THR A 128 -1.37 -3.67 -11.05
N GLU A 129 -0.52 -2.72 -10.67
CA GLU A 129 -0.83 -1.64 -9.71
C GLU A 129 -2.13 -0.89 -10.04
N GLY A 130 -2.45 -0.69 -11.32
CA GLY A 130 -3.71 -0.07 -11.77
C GLY A 130 -4.99 -0.87 -11.50
N LYS A 131 -4.95 -1.87 -10.61
CA LYS A 131 -6.11 -2.65 -10.13
C LYS A 131 -6.10 -2.83 -8.62
N VAL A 132 -5.17 -2.18 -7.92
CA VAL A 132 -4.87 -2.46 -6.52
C VAL A 132 -5.00 -1.15 -5.72
N PRO A 133 -5.67 -1.15 -4.55
CA PRO A 133 -5.78 0.04 -3.74
C PRO A 133 -4.39 0.59 -3.37
N GLY A 134 -4.22 1.92 -3.43
CA GLY A 134 -2.95 2.58 -3.17
C GLY A 134 -2.37 2.27 -1.79
N LYS A 135 -3.21 2.11 -0.76
CA LYS A 135 -2.78 1.67 0.58
C LYS A 135 -2.22 0.25 0.59
N VAL A 136 -2.72 -0.63 -0.27
CA VAL A 136 -2.13 -1.97 -0.45
C VAL A 136 -0.78 -1.84 -1.15
N ILE A 137 -0.65 -1.01 -2.19
CA ILE A 137 0.62 -0.78 -2.89
C ILE A 137 1.70 -0.26 -1.92
N SER A 138 1.38 0.75 -1.11
CA SER A 138 2.32 1.34 -0.15
C SER A 138 2.81 0.33 0.89
N CYS A 139 1.99 -0.67 1.23
CA CYS A 139 2.36 -1.76 2.11
C CYS A 139 3.45 -2.69 1.55
N PHE A 140 3.83 -2.59 0.27
CA PHE A 140 4.97 -3.33 -0.31
C PHE A 140 6.27 -2.53 -0.34
N ARG A 141 6.31 -1.29 0.17
CA ARG A 141 7.53 -0.48 0.33
C ARG A 141 8.38 -0.91 1.56
N PRO A 142 7.81 -1.16 2.76
CA PRO A 142 8.60 -1.55 3.92
C PRO A 142 9.19 -2.96 3.82
N THR A 143 10.36 -3.16 4.44
CA THR A 143 11.13 -4.41 4.39
C THR A 143 10.51 -5.60 5.12
N SER A 144 9.57 -5.39 6.03
CA SER A 144 8.94 -6.47 6.82
C SER A 144 8.36 -7.57 5.93
N SER A 145 8.68 -8.84 6.21
CA SER A 145 8.23 -9.99 5.41
C SER A 145 6.71 -10.22 5.51
N ALA A 146 6.12 -9.94 6.66
CA ALA A 146 4.68 -10.00 6.88
C ALA A 146 4.18 -8.77 7.66
N GLN A 147 2.95 -8.32 7.39
CA GLN A 147 2.26 -7.31 8.20
C GLN A 147 0.74 -7.36 8.02
N ALA A 148 -0.01 -6.78 8.97
CA ALA A 148 -1.43 -6.47 8.78
C ALA A 148 -1.62 -5.22 7.91
N ILE A 149 -2.68 -5.20 7.09
CA ILE A 149 -3.12 -4.03 6.33
C ILE A 149 -4.49 -3.60 6.89
N ARG A 150 -4.50 -2.60 7.76
CA ARG A 150 -5.72 -2.12 8.42
C ARG A 150 -6.55 -1.23 7.51
N GLY A 151 -7.87 -1.37 7.58
CA GLY A 151 -8.83 -0.53 6.86
C GLY A 151 -9.02 -0.92 5.39
N MET A 152 -8.44 -2.03 4.95
CA MET A 152 -8.56 -2.55 3.58
C MET A 152 -9.41 -3.81 3.51
N GLU A 153 -10.05 -4.21 4.60
CA GLU A 153 -10.86 -5.41 4.74
C GLU A 153 -11.99 -5.43 3.72
N ASN A 154 -12.77 -4.36 3.69
CA ASN A 154 -13.99 -4.30 2.89
C ASN A 154 -13.70 -4.25 1.38
N ILE A 155 -12.72 -3.45 0.94
CA ILE A 155 -12.31 -3.40 -0.47
C ILE A 155 -11.63 -4.71 -0.90
N SER A 156 -10.86 -5.36 -0.03
CA SER A 156 -10.25 -6.65 -0.36
C SER A 156 -11.32 -7.74 -0.51
N LYS A 157 -12.36 -7.75 0.33
CA LYS A 157 -13.53 -8.64 0.17
C LYS A 157 -14.24 -8.39 -1.16
N TYR A 158 -14.46 -7.12 -1.52
CA TYR A 158 -15.04 -6.74 -2.81
C TYR A 158 -14.23 -7.28 -3.99
N LEU A 159 -12.92 -7.00 -4.01
CA LEU A 159 -12.02 -7.46 -5.06
C LEU A 159 -11.94 -8.99 -5.11
N TRP A 160 -11.97 -9.67 -3.96
CA TRP A 160 -12.06 -11.13 -3.94
C TRP A 160 -13.31 -11.61 -4.66
N ASN A 161 -14.50 -11.13 -4.28
CA ASN A 161 -15.75 -11.56 -4.90
C ASN A 161 -15.79 -11.22 -6.40
N GLU A 162 -15.33 -10.04 -6.77
CA GLU A 162 -15.31 -9.56 -8.16
C GLU A 162 -14.41 -10.42 -9.05
N TYR A 163 -13.20 -10.77 -8.59
CA TYR A 163 -12.23 -11.51 -9.39
C TYR A 163 -12.44 -13.02 -9.32
N SER A 164 -12.91 -13.55 -8.19
CA SER A 164 -13.25 -14.99 -8.06
C SER A 164 -14.55 -15.34 -8.76
N LYS A 165 -15.41 -14.33 -9.06
CA LYS A 165 -16.77 -14.52 -9.56
C LYS A 165 -17.68 -15.28 -8.58
N GLU A 166 -17.34 -15.26 -7.30
CA GLU A 166 -18.08 -15.89 -6.21
C GLU A 166 -18.53 -14.87 -5.17
N GLN A 167 -19.75 -14.98 -4.65
CA GLN A 167 -20.21 -14.16 -3.52
C GLN A 167 -19.80 -14.79 -2.18
N PHE A 168 -18.48 -14.89 -1.96
CA PHE A 168 -17.93 -15.53 -0.76
C PHE A 168 -18.03 -14.65 0.48
N TYR A 169 -17.71 -13.36 0.35
CA TYR A 169 -17.75 -12.40 1.45
C TYR A 169 -18.98 -11.49 1.38
N LYS A 170 -19.53 -11.13 2.54
CA LYS A 170 -20.42 -9.98 2.63
C LYS A 170 -19.60 -8.69 2.51
N VAL A 171 -20.00 -7.82 1.61
CA VAL A 171 -19.33 -6.55 1.30
C VAL A 171 -20.29 -5.40 1.60
N ASP A 172 -19.83 -4.44 2.38
CA ASP A 172 -20.46 -3.12 2.45
C ASP A 172 -19.81 -2.25 1.37
N LYS A 173 -20.56 -1.52 0.54
CA LYS A 173 -19.97 -0.73 -0.56
C LYS A 173 -19.66 0.71 -0.13
N SER A 174 -19.22 0.88 1.10
CA SER A 174 -18.90 2.16 1.73
C SER A 174 -17.39 2.46 1.70
N PHE A 175 -16.77 2.46 0.51
CA PHE A 175 -15.32 2.71 0.41
C PHE A 175 -15.00 4.21 0.45
N GLU A 176 -14.03 4.59 1.28
CA GLU A 176 -13.54 5.96 1.38
C GLU A 176 -12.49 6.23 0.28
N LEU A 177 -12.70 7.25 -0.56
CA LEU A 177 -11.89 7.51 -1.75
C LEU A 177 -10.40 7.67 -1.44
N TRP A 178 -10.05 8.49 -0.46
CA TRP A 178 -8.65 8.82 -0.16
C TRP A 178 -7.85 7.60 0.32
N SER A 179 -8.52 6.61 0.91
CA SER A 179 -7.94 5.32 1.28
C SER A 179 -7.59 4.46 0.06
N LEU A 180 -8.35 4.58 -1.04
CA LEU A 180 -8.19 3.81 -2.28
C LEU A 180 -7.10 4.36 -3.19
N LEU A 181 -6.90 5.68 -3.22
CA LEU A 181 -5.88 6.32 -4.06
C LEU A 181 -4.45 6.03 -3.56
N SER A 182 -3.49 5.90 -4.47
CA SER A 182 -2.05 5.88 -4.15
C SER A 182 -1.51 7.28 -3.84
N SER A 183 -0.27 7.39 -3.35
CA SER A 183 0.37 8.70 -3.18
C SER A 183 0.51 9.40 -4.53
N GLU A 184 0.92 8.63 -5.53
CA GLU A 184 1.12 9.04 -6.91
C GLU A 184 -0.18 9.55 -7.55
N GLU A 185 -1.31 8.87 -7.33
CA GLU A 185 -2.63 9.35 -7.82
C GLU A 185 -3.06 10.64 -7.12
N VAL A 186 -2.76 10.80 -5.81
CA VAL A 186 -3.07 12.05 -5.09
C VAL A 186 -2.21 13.20 -5.61
N GLU A 187 -0.92 12.96 -5.84
CA GLU A 187 0.01 13.90 -6.47
C GLU A 187 -0.51 14.33 -7.86
N GLU A 188 -0.90 13.37 -8.71
CA GLU A 188 -1.41 13.63 -10.05
C GLU A 188 -2.68 14.48 -10.04
N ILE A 189 -3.62 14.21 -9.14
CA ILE A 189 -4.84 15.02 -8.98
C ILE A 189 -4.50 16.46 -8.59
N VAL A 190 -3.59 16.66 -7.63
CA VAL A 190 -3.20 18.01 -7.17
C VAL A 190 -2.45 18.77 -8.26
N LEU A 191 -1.57 18.09 -9.01
CA LEU A 191 -0.87 18.69 -10.15
C LEU A 191 -1.83 19.07 -11.27
N LEU A 192 -2.84 18.24 -11.58
CA LEU A 192 -3.90 18.57 -12.53
C LEU A 192 -4.73 19.78 -12.04
N TRP A 193 -5.05 19.83 -10.76
CA TRP A 193 -5.75 20.98 -10.15
C TRP A 193 -4.94 22.28 -10.28
N LEU A 194 -3.64 22.26 -9.97
CA LEU A 194 -2.76 23.42 -10.14
C LEU A 194 -2.71 23.90 -11.60
N GLN A 195 -2.69 22.97 -12.54
CA GLN A 195 -2.68 23.31 -13.95
C GLN A 195 -3.97 23.99 -14.40
N MET A 196 -5.10 23.44 -14.00
CA MET A 196 -6.43 23.88 -14.45
C MET A 196 -6.93 25.12 -13.70
N GLU A 197 -6.86 25.10 -12.37
CA GLU A 197 -7.48 26.13 -11.51
C GLU A 197 -6.50 27.25 -11.14
N LYS A 198 -5.18 27.03 -11.25
CA LYS A 198 -4.15 28.05 -10.99
C LYS A 198 -3.35 28.47 -12.23
N GLY A 199 -3.60 27.87 -13.40
CA GLY A 199 -2.92 28.21 -14.64
C GLY A 199 -1.40 28.03 -14.57
N CYS A 200 -0.97 26.98 -13.86
CA CYS A 200 0.42 26.59 -13.70
C CYS A 200 0.79 25.49 -14.71
N TYR A 201 2.04 25.39 -15.16
CA TYR A 201 2.45 24.40 -16.17
C TYR A 201 3.67 23.64 -15.70
N VAL A 202 3.65 22.31 -15.86
CA VAL A 202 4.67 21.40 -15.33
C VAL A 202 5.96 21.47 -16.14
N PHE A 203 7.09 21.60 -15.45
CA PHE A 203 8.40 21.29 -16.03
C PHE A 203 8.67 19.81 -15.89
N THR A 204 8.40 19.06 -16.96
CA THR A 204 8.56 17.59 -16.98
C THR A 204 9.98 17.13 -16.64
N SER A 205 11.00 17.93 -16.95
CA SER A 205 12.41 17.69 -16.59
C SER A 205 12.68 17.72 -15.07
N THR A 206 11.77 18.32 -14.29
CA THR A 206 11.86 18.44 -12.83
C THR A 206 10.93 17.49 -12.10
N VAL A 207 10.15 16.68 -12.82
CA VAL A 207 9.35 15.60 -12.23
C VAL A 207 10.32 14.54 -11.75
N LYS A 208 10.15 14.12 -10.50
CA LYS A 208 11.18 13.36 -9.80
C LYS A 208 10.94 11.86 -9.91
N ASN A 209 12.04 11.13 -10.09
CA ASN A 209 12.07 9.67 -10.08
C ASN A 209 12.54 9.09 -8.71
N SER A 210 12.92 9.95 -7.76
CA SER A 210 13.37 9.60 -6.40
C SER A 210 12.74 10.57 -5.38
N THR A 211 13.24 10.71 -4.15
CA THR A 211 12.63 11.55 -3.08
C THR A 211 13.37 12.87 -2.86
N PRO A 212 12.91 14.00 -3.41
CA PRO A 212 13.43 15.31 -3.11
C PRO A 212 12.29 16.22 -2.64
N LEU A 213 12.59 17.41 -2.12
CA LEU A 213 11.68 18.23 -1.29
C LEU A 213 10.31 18.66 -1.88
N TYR A 214 10.03 18.42 -3.17
CA TYR A 214 8.86 18.90 -3.92
C TYR A 214 8.45 17.82 -4.94
N GLU A 215 7.23 17.77 -5.44
CA GLU A 215 6.88 16.76 -6.46
C GLU A 215 7.47 17.09 -7.84
N CYS A 216 7.45 18.38 -8.20
CA CYS A 216 8.09 18.93 -9.39
C CYS A 216 8.21 20.46 -9.25
N THR A 217 8.64 21.14 -10.31
CA THR A 217 8.53 22.59 -10.45
C THR A 217 7.51 22.91 -11.55
N LEU A 218 6.61 23.86 -11.26
CA LEU A 218 5.70 24.44 -12.23
C LEU A 218 6.05 25.91 -12.49
N VAL A 219 5.49 26.47 -13.56
CA VAL A 219 5.56 27.90 -13.88
C VAL A 219 4.18 28.43 -14.24
N ASN A 220 3.80 29.61 -13.76
CA ASN A 220 2.57 30.27 -14.20
C ASN A 220 2.81 31.18 -15.42
N LYS A 221 1.75 31.75 -15.99
CA LYS A 221 1.84 32.64 -17.17
C LYS A 221 2.70 33.90 -16.95
N SER A 222 2.88 34.33 -15.70
CA SER A 222 3.72 35.48 -15.34
C SER A 222 5.19 35.10 -15.12
N GLY A 223 5.56 33.82 -15.31
CA GLY A 223 6.92 33.34 -15.12
C GLY A 223 7.29 32.95 -13.68
N ILE A 224 6.36 33.06 -12.73
CA ILE A 224 6.59 32.73 -11.31
C ILE A 224 6.72 31.21 -11.15
N ARG A 225 7.71 30.77 -10.36
CA ARG A 225 7.90 29.35 -10.03
C ARG A 225 6.93 28.92 -8.95
N VAL A 226 6.38 27.72 -9.12
CA VAL A 226 5.42 27.12 -8.22
C VAL A 226 5.92 25.74 -7.81
N PHE A 227 5.98 25.49 -6.50
CA PHE A 227 6.56 24.29 -5.90
C PHE A 227 5.48 23.54 -5.10
N PRO A 228 4.83 22.52 -5.69
CA PRO A 228 3.91 21.67 -4.97
C PRO A 228 4.65 20.68 -4.08
N GLN A 229 4.12 20.46 -2.90
CA GLN A 229 4.41 19.28 -2.10
C GLN A 229 3.11 18.62 -1.68
N VAL A 230 3.02 17.32 -1.94
CA VAL A 230 1.85 16.51 -1.65
C VAL A 230 2.23 15.43 -0.66
N LYS A 231 1.34 15.14 0.30
CA LYS A 231 1.50 14.00 1.20
C LYS A 231 0.19 13.27 1.40
N LYS A 232 0.30 11.96 1.63
CA LYS A 232 -0.84 11.11 2.02
C LYS A 232 -0.72 10.73 3.49
N GLU A 233 -1.75 11.03 4.28
CA GLU A 233 -1.88 10.67 5.71
C GLU A 233 -0.76 11.22 6.64
N ASP A 234 0.02 12.22 6.21
CA ASP A 234 1.16 12.77 6.97
C ASP A 234 0.98 14.29 7.23
N THR A 235 1.81 14.85 8.10
CA THR A 235 1.85 16.29 8.41
C THR A 235 2.83 17.02 7.50
N LEU A 236 2.47 18.24 7.10
CA LEU A 236 3.34 19.16 6.36
C LEU A 236 3.74 20.35 7.24
N ASP A 237 5.03 20.65 7.30
CA ASP A 237 5.57 21.79 8.03
C ASP A 237 6.04 22.86 7.05
N ALA A 238 5.43 24.05 7.11
CA ALA A 238 5.74 25.13 6.17
C ALA A 238 7.20 25.57 6.24
N ARG A 239 7.85 25.38 7.39
CA ARG A 239 9.27 25.72 7.58
C ARG A 239 10.20 24.89 6.70
N ASP A 240 9.80 23.66 6.36
CA ASP A 240 10.60 22.77 5.52
C ASP A 240 10.73 23.31 4.07
N TYR A 241 9.85 24.23 3.67
CA TYR A 241 9.76 24.73 2.29
C TYR A 241 10.20 26.18 2.13
N MET A 242 10.72 26.81 3.19
CA MET A 242 11.15 28.21 3.16
C MET A 242 12.33 28.46 2.23
N ALA A 243 13.15 27.44 1.93
CA ALA A 243 14.27 27.57 1.02
C ALA A 243 13.84 28.11 -0.36
N ALA A 244 12.74 27.59 -0.94
CA ALA A 244 12.24 28.09 -2.22
C ALA A 244 11.80 29.55 -2.17
N ILE A 245 11.26 30.02 -1.04
CA ILE A 245 10.87 31.42 -0.86
C ILE A 245 12.11 32.31 -0.69
N ASN A 246 13.12 31.84 0.05
CA ASN A 246 14.37 32.56 0.25
C ASN A 246 15.19 32.68 -1.04
N ASP A 247 15.12 31.68 -1.92
CA ASP A 247 15.78 31.70 -3.23
C ASP A 247 15.17 32.75 -4.16
N ASN A 248 13.85 32.94 -4.10
CA ASN A 248 13.16 34.04 -4.79
C ASN A 248 11.80 34.29 -4.11
N GLU A 249 11.65 35.49 -3.55
CA GLU A 249 10.47 35.90 -2.78
C GLU A 249 9.15 35.93 -3.57
N THR A 250 9.20 35.85 -4.90
CA THR A 250 8.00 35.75 -5.75
C THR A 250 7.51 34.31 -5.90
N ASN A 251 8.35 33.32 -5.58
CA ASN A 251 8.01 31.91 -5.67
C ASN A 251 6.80 31.58 -4.81
N GLN A 252 6.02 30.59 -5.25
CA GLN A 252 4.85 30.10 -4.55
C GLN A 252 5.03 28.63 -4.19
N VAL A 253 4.63 28.25 -2.98
CA VAL A 253 4.63 26.86 -2.53
C VAL A 253 3.18 26.45 -2.29
N TYR A 254 2.77 25.29 -2.79
CA TYR A 254 1.44 24.72 -2.53
C TYR A 254 1.59 23.41 -1.77
N LEU A 255 1.02 23.36 -0.58
CA LEU A 255 1.07 22.22 0.33
C LEU A 255 -0.29 21.55 0.37
N PHE A 256 -0.33 20.26 0.06
CA PHE A 256 -1.55 19.46 0.18
C PHE A 256 -1.27 18.19 0.98
N THR A 257 -2.06 17.91 2.01
CA THR A 257 -2.10 16.60 2.63
C THR A 257 -3.51 16.10 2.87
N THR A 258 -3.75 14.81 2.61
CA THR A 258 -5.06 14.18 2.84
C THR A 258 -5.45 14.13 4.31
N SER A 259 -4.50 14.33 5.23
CA SER A 259 -4.73 14.40 6.67
C SER A 259 -5.22 15.78 7.16
N GLU A 260 -5.08 16.81 6.32
CA GLU A 260 -5.27 18.23 6.65
C GLU A 260 -4.47 18.71 7.89
N LYS A 261 -3.37 18.02 8.22
CA LYS A 261 -2.47 18.41 9.32
C LYS A 261 -1.32 19.27 8.80
N TYR A 262 -1.31 20.53 9.20
CA TYR A 262 -0.29 21.51 8.83
C TYR A 262 0.37 22.12 10.07
N LYS A 263 1.67 22.42 9.98
CA LYS A 263 2.38 23.32 10.89
C LYS A 263 2.68 24.61 10.15
N GLU A 264 1.86 25.62 10.38
CA GLU A 264 1.91 26.87 9.62
C GLU A 264 2.99 27.83 10.15
N ASN A 265 3.46 28.72 9.28
CA ASN A 265 4.46 29.74 9.62
C ASN A 265 4.07 31.17 9.19
N GLY A 266 2.84 31.38 8.70
CA GLY A 266 2.32 32.69 8.30
C GLY A 266 2.91 33.28 7.01
N CYS A 267 3.74 32.54 6.27
CA CYS A 267 4.27 33.02 4.98
C CYS A 267 3.14 33.12 3.93
N PRO A 268 2.86 34.29 3.33
CA PRO A 268 1.75 34.47 2.39
C PRO A 268 1.94 33.73 1.06
N ASN A 269 3.17 33.34 0.74
CA ASN A 269 3.52 32.62 -0.48
C ASN A 269 3.49 31.10 -0.30
N ILE A 270 3.19 30.61 0.91
CA ILE A 270 2.95 29.19 1.19
C ILE A 270 1.46 28.99 1.36
N HIS A 271 0.86 28.27 0.40
CA HIS A 271 -0.57 28.03 0.31
C HIS A 271 -0.91 26.62 0.78
N TYR A 272 -1.86 26.51 1.70
CA TYR A 272 -2.40 25.23 2.14
C TYR A 272 -3.66 24.91 1.34
N VAL A 273 -3.59 23.86 0.54
CA VAL A 273 -4.71 23.45 -0.31
C VAL A 273 -5.69 22.66 0.54
N LYS A 274 -6.96 23.07 0.53
CA LYS A 274 -8.01 22.39 1.29
C LYS A 274 -8.40 21.10 0.59
N LYS A 275 -8.71 20.08 1.36
CA LYS A 275 -9.24 18.81 0.83
C LYS A 275 -10.50 19.02 0.00
N GLN A 276 -11.41 19.88 0.49
CA GLN A 276 -12.64 20.24 -0.21
C GLN A 276 -12.40 20.84 -1.62
N ASP A 277 -11.35 21.64 -1.80
CA ASP A 277 -11.06 22.25 -3.10
C ASP A 277 -10.68 21.18 -4.14
N ILE A 278 -9.90 20.18 -3.72
CA ILE A 278 -9.55 19.04 -4.56
C ILE A 278 -10.77 18.16 -4.82
N GLU A 279 -11.61 17.91 -3.82
CA GLU A 279 -12.84 17.14 -4.02
C GLU A 279 -13.79 17.82 -5.00
N ASN A 280 -13.97 19.14 -4.90
CA ASN A 280 -14.76 19.91 -5.85
C ASN A 280 -14.17 19.83 -7.27
N PHE A 281 -12.84 19.88 -7.38
CA PHE A 281 -12.14 19.69 -8.65
C PHE A 281 -12.38 18.31 -9.25
N ILE A 282 -12.29 17.24 -8.45
CA ILE A 282 -12.56 15.86 -8.87
C ILE A 282 -13.99 15.74 -9.42
N ARG A 283 -15.00 16.25 -8.70
CA ARG A 283 -16.41 16.21 -9.15
C ARG A 283 -16.60 16.93 -10.49
N LYS A 284 -16.08 18.15 -10.60
CA LYS A 284 -16.20 18.99 -11.81
C LYS A 284 -15.46 18.42 -13.02
N ASN A 285 -14.34 17.72 -12.80
CA ASN A 285 -13.40 17.35 -13.86
C ASN A 285 -13.15 15.83 -13.96
N ARG A 286 -14.11 15.01 -13.53
CA ARG A 286 -13.95 13.54 -13.43
C ARG A 286 -13.41 12.90 -14.71
N ALA A 287 -13.88 13.34 -15.88
CA ALA A 287 -13.45 12.83 -17.19
C ALA A 287 -11.97 13.12 -17.52
N LEU A 288 -11.34 14.10 -16.87
CA LEU A 288 -9.93 14.46 -17.05
C LEU A 288 -8.99 13.64 -16.18
N LEU A 289 -9.51 12.92 -15.18
CA LEU A 289 -8.70 12.11 -14.28
C LEU A 289 -8.25 10.81 -14.97
N PRO A 290 -7.14 10.19 -14.52
CA PRO A 290 -6.73 8.89 -15.01
C PRO A 290 -7.84 7.84 -14.84
N THR A 291 -7.93 6.88 -15.78
CA THR A 291 -8.96 5.84 -15.75
C THR A 291 -8.97 5.05 -14.44
N ILE A 292 -7.81 4.85 -13.81
CA ILE A 292 -7.73 4.16 -12.51
C ILE A 292 -8.35 4.99 -11.39
N THR A 293 -8.05 6.28 -11.33
CA THR A 293 -8.65 7.21 -10.37
C THR A 293 -10.16 7.28 -10.55
N GLN A 294 -10.65 7.32 -11.79
CA GLN A 294 -12.09 7.29 -12.10
C GLN A 294 -12.77 6.03 -11.53
N LYS A 295 -12.14 4.86 -11.65
CA LYS A 295 -12.66 3.61 -11.06
C LYS A 295 -12.72 3.65 -9.54
N TRP A 296 -11.71 4.22 -8.88
CA TRP A 296 -11.75 4.36 -7.42
C TRP A 296 -12.85 5.32 -6.97
N ILE A 297 -13.07 6.40 -7.72
CA ILE A 297 -14.19 7.33 -7.49
C ILE A 297 -15.53 6.59 -7.60
N GLU A 298 -15.73 5.81 -8.67
CA GLU A 298 -16.95 5.01 -8.90
C GLU A 298 -17.24 3.99 -7.82
N LEU A 299 -16.18 3.36 -7.29
CA LEU A 299 -16.32 2.36 -6.24
C LEU A 299 -16.56 3.02 -4.88
N SER A 300 -16.05 4.22 -4.67
CA SER A 300 -16.13 4.92 -3.39
C SER A 300 -17.49 5.56 -3.14
N THR A 301 -17.76 5.89 -1.87
CA THR A 301 -18.91 6.71 -1.48
C THR A 301 -18.85 8.13 -2.05
N PHE A 302 -17.71 8.54 -2.62
CA PHE A 302 -17.54 9.84 -3.24
C PHE A 302 -18.52 10.08 -4.39
N SER A 303 -18.85 9.04 -5.17
CA SER A 303 -19.81 9.13 -6.27
C SER A 303 -21.27 9.22 -5.81
N GLN A 304 -21.55 9.02 -4.52
CA GLN A 304 -22.91 9.07 -3.94
C GLN A 304 -23.28 10.46 -3.39
N LEU A 305 -22.34 11.41 -3.45
CA LEU A 305 -22.53 12.80 -3.01
C LEU A 305 -22.90 13.73 -4.18
N GLU A 306 -23.31 13.16 -5.32
CA GLU A 306 -23.69 13.89 -6.53
C GLU A 306 -25.22 14.04 -6.70
N ASP A 307 -26.02 13.57 -5.72
CA ASP A 307 -27.48 13.73 -5.68
C ASP A 307 -27.93 14.74 -4.59
#